data_AF-A0AAU5TYA6-F1
#
_entry.id   AF-A0AAU5TYA6-F1
#
_cell.length_a   1.000
_cell.length_b   1.000
_cell.length_c   1.000
_cell.angle_alpha   90.00
_cell.angle_beta   90.00
_cell.angle_gamma   90.00
#
_symmetry.space_group_name_H-M   'P 1'
#
loop_
_entity.id
_entity.type
_entity.pdbx_description
1 polymer ?
#
loop_
_entity_poly.entity_id
_entity_poly.type
_entity_poly.pdbx_seq_one_letter_code
_entity_poly.pdbx_strand_id
1 'polypeptide(L)'
;MNRRVRRALATLSLAVWATSCGGPREPAVSLTPADTLKAAQVLLTDRCLTRQGLTPPRPGGPAVSGAVDRALFGTGRAELTLTLPGGQVVGHHTDGCLAAAERRLYGDQRRWFHAVTLVNNLKSRAPREDRAAYKELRAHGLTEARALLSASYRHP
;
A
#
# COMPACT_ATOMS: atom_id res chain seq x y z
N MET A 1 1.87 92.23 -4.53
CA MET A 1 2.89 91.19 -4.26
C MET A 1 2.30 89.83 -4.64
N ASN A 2 3.06 89.01 -5.36
CA ASN A 2 2.58 88.07 -6.38
C ASN A 2 1.98 86.73 -5.89
N ARG A 3 0.99 86.23 -6.66
CA ARG A 3 0.48 84.85 -6.69
C ARG A 3 1.56 83.85 -7.14
N ARG A 4 1.48 82.59 -6.67
CA ARG A 4 1.93 81.33 -7.34
C ARG A 4 1.53 80.14 -6.45
N VAL A 5 0.37 79.52 -6.66
CA VAL A 5 0.08 78.32 -7.50
C VAL A 5 0.75 77.03 -6.99
N ARG A 6 -0.14 76.11 -6.56
CA ARG A 6 0.08 74.75 -6.06
C ARG A 6 0.81 73.86 -7.07
N ARG A 7 1.71 72.99 -6.62
CA ARG A 7 2.26 71.87 -7.41
C ARG A 7 1.87 70.54 -6.76
N ALA A 8 1.32 69.66 -7.60
CA ALA A 8 0.67 68.41 -7.26
C ALA A 8 1.67 67.29 -6.91
N LEU A 9 1.23 66.44 -5.99
CA LEU A 9 1.82 65.15 -5.65
C LEU A 9 1.48 64.13 -6.75
N ALA A 10 2.48 63.40 -7.23
CA ALA A 10 2.30 62.20 -8.05
C ALA A 10 3.35 61.16 -7.64
N THR A 11 3.07 60.43 -6.56
CA THR A 11 3.83 59.23 -6.18
C THR A 11 3.33 58.06 -7.01
N LEU A 12 4.18 57.58 -7.93
CA LEU A 12 3.95 56.37 -8.71
C LEU A 12 3.96 55.15 -7.79
N SER A 13 2.79 54.52 -7.62
CA SER A 13 2.66 53.20 -7.00
C SER A 13 3.02 52.12 -8.04
N LEU A 14 4.19 51.50 -7.89
CA LEU A 14 4.57 50.29 -8.62
C LEU A 14 3.76 49.11 -8.10
N ALA A 15 2.70 48.75 -8.83
CA ALA A 15 1.96 47.51 -8.62
C ALA A 15 2.81 46.33 -9.10
N VAL A 16 3.36 45.55 -8.16
CA VAL A 16 4.00 44.25 -8.43
C VAL A 16 2.88 43.24 -8.65
N TRP A 17 2.69 42.82 -9.90
CA TRP A 17 1.83 41.69 -10.24
C TRP A 17 2.61 40.41 -9.94
N ALA A 18 2.34 39.78 -8.80
CA ALA A 18 2.78 38.41 -8.55
C ALA A 18 1.92 37.47 -9.42
N THR A 19 2.45 37.09 -10.58
CA THR A 19 1.93 35.99 -11.40
C THR A 19 2.12 34.67 -10.64
N SER A 20 1.15 34.34 -9.80
CA SER A 20 1.00 32.98 -9.27
C SER A 20 0.63 32.05 -10.42
N CYS A 21 1.61 31.32 -10.97
CA CYS A 21 1.36 30.13 -11.77
C CYS A 21 0.78 29.02 -10.88
N GLY A 22 -0.49 29.16 -10.49
CA GLY A 22 -1.27 28.08 -9.92
C GLY A 22 -1.75 27.19 -11.06
N GLY A 23 -0.91 26.25 -11.51
CA GLY A 23 -1.40 25.12 -12.31
C GLY A 23 -2.49 24.37 -11.51
N PRO A 24 -3.46 23.71 -12.16
CA PRO A 24 -4.42 22.89 -11.45
C PRO A 24 -3.64 21.87 -10.61
N ARG A 25 -3.78 21.95 -9.29
CA ARG A 25 -3.36 20.86 -8.41
C ARG A 25 -4.22 19.67 -8.81
N GLU A 26 -3.67 18.75 -9.60
CA GLU A 26 -4.21 17.40 -9.67
C GLU A 26 -4.41 16.93 -8.22
N PRO A 27 -5.61 16.45 -7.85
CA PRO A 27 -5.80 15.88 -6.54
C PRO A 27 -4.78 14.75 -6.39
N ALA A 28 -3.79 14.92 -5.52
CA ALA A 28 -2.94 13.82 -5.12
C ALA A 28 -3.85 12.84 -4.38
N VAL A 29 -4.35 11.81 -5.08
CA VAL A 29 -5.18 10.78 -4.48
C VAL A 29 -4.32 10.07 -3.42
N SER A 30 -4.53 10.42 -2.15
CA SER A 30 -3.86 9.75 -1.05
C SER A 30 -4.55 8.42 -0.77
N LEU A 31 -3.84 7.32 -0.95
CA LEU A 31 -4.35 5.98 -0.62
C LEU A 31 -4.64 5.87 0.88
N THR A 32 -5.73 5.20 1.24
CA THR A 32 -5.95 4.80 2.63
C THR A 32 -4.83 3.86 3.08
N PRO A 33 -4.58 3.69 4.39
CA PRO A 33 -3.61 2.71 4.87
C PRO A 33 -3.88 1.28 4.36
N ALA A 34 -5.15 0.90 4.21
CA ALA A 34 -5.54 -0.39 3.67
C ALA A 34 -5.21 -0.50 2.17
N ASP A 35 -5.54 0.53 1.38
CA ASP A 35 -5.25 0.55 -0.06
C ASP A 35 -3.75 0.63 -0.33
N THR A 36 -2.99 1.28 0.55
CA THR A 36 -1.52 1.34 0.47
C THR A 36 -0.91 -0.06 0.61
N LEU A 37 -1.33 -0.82 1.63
CA LEU A 37 -0.89 -2.20 1.83
C LEU A 37 -1.31 -3.10 0.65
N LYS A 38 -2.55 -2.96 0.20
CA LYS A 38 -3.06 -3.70 -0.95
C LYS A 38 -2.27 -3.41 -2.23
N ALA A 39 -2.02 -2.14 -2.53
CA ALA A 39 -1.25 -1.72 -3.69
C ALA A 39 0.19 -2.24 -3.64
N ALA A 40 0.85 -2.18 -2.47
CA ALA A 40 2.19 -2.72 -2.32
C ALA A 40 2.23 -4.25 -2.47
N GLN A 41 1.23 -4.96 -1.93
CA GLN A 41 1.13 -6.42 -2.12
C GLN A 41 0.94 -6.79 -3.59
N VAL A 42 0.02 -6.10 -4.31
CA VAL A 42 -0.20 -6.30 -5.75
C VAL A 42 1.09 -6.06 -6.53
N LEU A 43 1.80 -4.96 -6.25
CA LEU A 43 3.07 -4.66 -6.91
C LEU A 43 4.10 -5.78 -6.71
N LEU A 44 4.23 -6.30 -5.48
CA LEU A 44 5.18 -7.37 -5.15
C LEU A 44 4.78 -8.69 -5.82
N THR A 45 3.50 -9.06 -5.82
CA THR A 45 3.01 -10.27 -6.48
C THR A 45 3.15 -10.18 -7.99
N ASP A 46 2.83 -9.03 -8.59
CA ASP A 46 2.97 -8.80 -10.04
C ASP A 46 4.43 -8.94 -10.46
N ARG A 47 5.36 -8.28 -9.76
CA ARG A 47 6.80 -8.40 -10.02
C ARG A 47 7.29 -9.84 -9.88
N CYS A 48 6.78 -10.57 -8.90
CA CYS A 48 7.14 -11.97 -8.71
C CYS A 48 6.66 -12.84 -9.90
N LEU A 49 5.40 -12.70 -10.31
CA LEU A 49 4.83 -13.42 -11.45
C LEU A 49 5.55 -13.07 -12.76
N THR A 50 5.78 -11.79 -13.03
CA THR A 50 6.49 -11.34 -14.24
C THR A 50 7.91 -11.88 -14.30
N ARG A 51 8.64 -11.96 -13.17
CA ARG A 51 9.97 -12.60 -13.13
C ARG A 51 9.95 -14.09 -13.46
N GLN A 52 8.81 -14.74 -13.28
CA GLN A 52 8.58 -16.13 -13.67
C GLN A 52 8.04 -16.27 -15.11
N GLY A 53 7.98 -15.17 -15.88
CA GLY A 53 7.42 -15.16 -17.24
C GLY A 53 5.91 -15.29 -17.29
N LEU A 54 5.22 -15.03 -16.17
CA LEU A 54 3.76 -15.15 -16.07
C LEU A 54 3.10 -13.77 -16.09
N THR A 55 1.95 -13.68 -16.76
CA THR A 55 1.13 -12.46 -16.78
C THR A 55 0.30 -12.37 -15.49
N PRO A 56 0.41 -11.29 -14.69
CA PRO A 56 -0.39 -11.14 -13.49
C PRO A 56 -1.90 -11.03 -13.78
N PRO A 57 -2.76 -11.63 -12.92
CA PRO A 57 -4.21 -11.58 -13.12
C PRO A 57 -4.74 -10.17 -12.86
N ARG A 58 -5.73 -9.75 -13.65
CA ARG A 58 -6.40 -8.45 -13.52
C ARG A 58 -7.90 -8.63 -13.28
N PRO A 59 -8.54 -7.76 -12.48
CA PRO A 59 -10.00 -7.77 -12.33
C PRO A 59 -10.70 -7.66 -13.69
N GLY A 60 -11.68 -8.52 -13.97
CA GLY A 60 -12.39 -8.57 -15.25
C GLY A 60 -11.57 -9.14 -16.43
N GLY A 61 -10.36 -9.63 -16.16
CA GLY A 61 -9.52 -10.30 -17.14
C GLY A 61 -9.95 -11.74 -17.42
N PRO A 62 -9.20 -12.46 -18.28
CA PRO A 62 -9.44 -13.87 -18.54
C PRO A 62 -9.25 -14.71 -17.26
N ALA A 63 -9.79 -15.93 -17.29
CA ALA A 63 -9.61 -16.89 -16.21
C ALA A 63 -8.12 -17.12 -15.92
N VAL A 64 -7.79 -17.19 -14.62
CA VAL A 64 -6.42 -17.43 -14.15
C VAL A 64 -5.99 -18.83 -14.55
N SER A 65 -4.82 -18.96 -15.19
CA SER A 65 -4.28 -20.28 -15.55
C SER A 65 -3.78 -21.02 -14.31
N GLY A 66 -3.79 -22.35 -14.34
CA GLY A 66 -3.23 -23.16 -13.24
C GLY A 66 -1.73 -22.93 -13.00
N ALA A 67 -0.99 -22.37 -13.97
CA ALA A 67 0.40 -21.94 -13.76
C ALA A 67 0.47 -20.66 -12.92
N VAL A 68 -0.37 -19.67 -13.19
CA VAL A 68 -0.45 -18.43 -12.41
C VAL A 68 -0.94 -18.71 -10.99
N ASP A 69 -1.96 -19.57 -10.85
CA ASP A 69 -2.52 -19.94 -9.54
C ASP A 69 -1.46 -20.57 -8.62
N ARG A 70 -0.76 -21.58 -9.14
CA ARG A 70 0.37 -22.25 -8.45
C ARG A 70 1.51 -21.30 -8.10
N ALA A 71 1.89 -20.40 -9.02
CA ALA A 71 2.94 -19.43 -8.76
C ALA A 71 2.51 -18.38 -7.73
N LEU A 72 1.24 -17.98 -7.72
CA LEU A 72 0.70 -16.99 -6.81
C LEU A 72 0.56 -17.53 -5.39
N PHE A 73 -0.06 -18.70 -5.26
CA PHE A 73 -0.48 -19.27 -3.98
C PHE A 73 0.43 -20.37 -3.44
N GLY A 74 1.41 -20.84 -4.22
CA GLY A 74 2.29 -21.94 -3.84
C GLY A 74 1.79 -23.31 -4.31
N THR A 75 2.66 -24.31 -4.18
CA THR A 75 2.43 -25.69 -4.64
C THR A 75 2.90 -26.75 -3.65
N GLY A 76 3.68 -26.35 -2.64
CA GLY A 76 4.17 -27.26 -1.60
C GLY A 76 3.10 -27.65 -0.59
N ARG A 77 3.49 -28.41 0.43
CA ARG A 77 2.63 -28.59 1.61
C ARG A 77 2.46 -27.23 2.31
N ALA A 78 1.26 -26.95 2.82
CA ALA A 78 1.07 -25.79 3.68
C ALA A 78 1.97 -25.93 4.91
N GLU A 79 2.95 -25.04 5.05
CA GLU A 79 3.91 -25.07 6.16
C GLU A 79 3.41 -24.28 7.38
N LEU A 80 2.37 -23.47 7.19
CA LEU A 80 1.68 -22.75 8.25
C LEU A 80 0.25 -23.27 8.35
N THR A 81 -0.12 -23.74 9.53
CA THR A 81 -1.47 -24.21 9.84
C THR A 81 -1.90 -23.67 11.19
N LEU A 82 -3.18 -23.31 11.30
CA LEU A 82 -3.78 -22.89 12.56
C LEU A 82 -5.15 -23.53 12.73
N THR A 83 -5.38 -24.15 13.89
CA THR A 83 -6.70 -24.65 14.26
C THR A 83 -7.45 -23.54 14.99
N LEU A 84 -8.59 -23.14 14.44
CA LEU A 84 -9.47 -22.15 15.06
C LEU A 84 -10.24 -22.79 16.23
N PRO A 85 -10.76 -22.00 17.19
CA PRO A 85 -11.55 -22.52 18.31
C PRO A 85 -12.76 -23.40 17.92
N GLY A 86 -13.29 -23.23 16.71
CA GLY A 86 -14.39 -24.04 16.17
C GLY A 86 -13.95 -25.36 15.51
N GLY A 87 -12.66 -25.71 15.53
CA GLY A 87 -12.12 -26.94 14.93
C GLY A 87 -11.70 -26.81 13.46
N GLN A 88 -12.09 -25.75 12.75
CA GLN A 88 -11.58 -25.47 11.39
C GLN A 88 -10.06 -25.29 11.40
N VAL A 89 -9.38 -25.94 10.46
CA VAL A 89 -7.95 -25.74 10.20
C VAL A 89 -7.79 -24.80 9.00
N VAL A 90 -7.08 -23.70 9.21
CA VAL A 90 -6.67 -22.78 8.14
C VAL A 90 -5.21 -23.07 7.81
N GLY A 91 -4.92 -23.28 6.52
CA GLY A 91 -3.57 -23.50 6.01
C GLY A 91 -3.10 -22.34 5.13
N HIS A 92 -1.79 -22.10 5.12
CA HIS A 92 -1.14 -21.16 4.22
C HIS A 92 0.20 -21.72 3.76
N HIS A 93 0.44 -21.61 2.46
CA HIS A 93 1.70 -21.98 1.83
C HIS A 93 2.76 -20.91 2.10
N THR A 94 3.98 -21.32 2.45
CA THR A 94 5.11 -20.40 2.63
C THR A 94 5.87 -20.19 1.31
N ASP A 95 5.55 -20.94 0.26
CA ASP A 95 6.00 -20.70 -1.10
C ASP A 95 5.01 -19.84 -1.91
N GLY A 96 5.40 -19.50 -3.13
CA GLY A 96 4.60 -18.65 -4.02
C GLY A 96 4.81 -17.14 -3.82
N CYS A 97 4.26 -16.38 -4.77
CA CYS A 97 4.44 -14.94 -4.85
C CYS A 97 3.72 -14.19 -3.74
N LEU A 98 2.57 -14.68 -3.27
CA LEU A 98 1.84 -14.06 -2.16
C LEU A 98 2.64 -14.18 -0.86
N ALA A 99 3.11 -15.39 -0.52
CA ALA A 99 3.93 -15.63 0.65
C ALA A 99 5.21 -14.78 0.65
N ALA A 100 5.86 -14.66 -0.52
CA ALA A 100 7.04 -13.81 -0.68
C ALA A 100 6.71 -12.31 -0.46
N ALA A 101 5.56 -11.84 -0.94
CA ALA A 101 5.09 -10.47 -0.72
C ALA A 101 4.80 -10.22 0.77
N GLU A 102 4.14 -11.15 1.46
CA GLU A 102 3.85 -11.06 2.89
C GLU A 102 5.12 -11.02 3.73
N ARG A 103 6.10 -11.89 3.44
CA ARG A 103 7.43 -11.83 4.09
C ARG A 103 8.09 -10.46 3.89
N ARG A 104 8.03 -9.92 2.67
CA ARG A 104 8.63 -8.62 2.38
C ARG A 104 7.93 -7.48 3.13
N LEU A 105 6.61 -7.53 3.27
CA LEU A 105 5.84 -6.47 3.93
C LEU A 105 5.87 -6.58 5.45
N TYR A 106 5.68 -7.77 6.00
CA TYR A 106 5.44 -7.95 7.43
C TYR A 106 6.63 -8.55 8.18
N GLY A 107 7.65 -9.04 7.47
CA GLY A 107 8.82 -9.68 8.05
C GLY A 107 8.51 -11.12 8.48
N ASP A 108 8.09 -11.29 9.73
CA ASP A 108 7.78 -12.59 10.32
C ASP A 108 6.43 -13.11 9.78
N GLN A 109 6.51 -13.95 8.74
CA GLN A 109 5.32 -14.52 8.11
C GLN A 109 4.52 -15.43 9.05
N ARG A 110 5.16 -16.17 9.96
CA ARG A 110 4.45 -17.06 10.88
C ARG A 110 3.63 -16.25 11.88
N ARG A 111 4.24 -15.22 12.46
CA ARG A 111 3.57 -14.31 13.40
C ARG A 111 2.48 -13.50 12.70
N TRP A 112 2.73 -13.04 11.48
CA TRP A 112 1.72 -12.40 10.64
C TRP A 112 0.53 -13.32 10.36
N PHE A 113 0.78 -14.54 9.86
CA PHE A 113 -0.24 -15.53 9.56
C PHE A 113 -1.12 -15.83 10.78
N HIS A 114 -0.51 -16.05 11.95
CA HIS A 114 -1.26 -16.33 13.18
C HIS A 114 -2.19 -15.16 13.54
N ALA A 115 -1.63 -13.95 13.64
CA ALA A 115 -2.37 -12.77 14.05
C ALA A 115 -3.49 -12.40 13.05
N VAL A 116 -3.19 -12.37 11.75
CA VAL A 116 -4.17 -12.02 10.72
C VAL A 116 -5.29 -13.06 10.63
N THR A 117 -4.97 -14.35 10.78
CA THR A 117 -5.97 -15.42 10.74
C THR A 117 -6.94 -15.32 11.91
N LEU A 118 -6.43 -15.16 13.13
CA LEU A 118 -7.30 -15.03 14.31
C LEU A 118 -8.12 -13.73 14.26
N VAL A 119 -7.50 -12.60 13.92
CA VAL A 119 -8.22 -11.32 13.86
C VAL A 119 -9.27 -11.31 12.76
N ASN A 120 -8.98 -11.87 11.58
CA ASN A 120 -9.96 -11.87 10.49
C ASN A 120 -11.13 -12.82 10.73
N ASN A 121 -10.93 -13.95 11.41
CA ASN A 121 -11.98 -14.93 11.69
C ASN A 121 -12.76 -14.64 12.98
N LEU A 122 -12.08 -14.21 14.05
CA LEU A 122 -12.69 -14.00 15.36
C LEU A 122 -13.05 -12.54 15.64
N LYS A 123 -12.53 -11.59 14.85
CA LYS A 123 -12.78 -10.15 14.98
C LYS A 123 -12.43 -9.65 16.39
N SER A 124 -13.37 -9.00 17.08
CA SER A 124 -13.19 -8.52 18.45
C SER A 124 -12.98 -9.64 19.48
N ARG A 125 -13.34 -10.89 19.15
CA ARG A 125 -13.14 -12.07 20.01
C ARG A 125 -11.73 -12.68 19.92
N ALA A 126 -10.89 -12.20 19.00
CA ALA A 126 -9.49 -12.65 18.95
C ALA A 126 -8.75 -12.27 20.25
N PRO A 127 -7.79 -13.10 20.73
CA PRO A 127 -7.00 -12.78 21.91
C PRO A 127 -6.34 -11.40 21.84
N ARG A 128 -6.13 -10.77 23.00
CA ARG A 128 -5.67 -9.37 23.06
C ARG A 128 -4.27 -9.23 22.45
N GLU A 129 -3.42 -10.22 22.72
CA GLU A 129 -2.07 -10.37 22.20
C GLU A 129 -2.06 -10.50 20.67
N ASP A 130 -2.97 -11.27 20.07
CA ASP A 130 -3.06 -11.40 18.62
C ASP A 130 -3.56 -10.13 17.95
N ARG A 131 -4.52 -9.44 18.58
CA ARG A 131 -4.97 -8.12 18.12
C ARG A 131 -3.85 -7.07 18.23
N ALA A 132 -3.00 -7.15 19.25
CA ALA A 132 -1.83 -6.28 19.39
C ALA A 132 -0.78 -6.59 18.32
N ALA A 133 -0.43 -7.86 18.13
CA ALA A 133 0.50 -8.31 17.11
C ALA A 133 0.03 -7.93 15.69
N TYR A 134 -1.26 -8.10 15.39
CA TYR A 134 -1.83 -7.68 14.12
C TYR A 134 -1.65 -6.18 13.87
N LYS A 135 -1.90 -5.33 14.87
CA LYS A 135 -1.73 -3.87 14.76
C LYS A 135 -0.27 -3.50 14.55
N GLU A 136 0.63 -4.10 15.32
CA GLU A 136 2.08 -3.88 15.23
C GLU A 136 2.61 -4.24 13.84
N LEU A 137 2.36 -5.48 13.38
CA LEU A 137 2.84 -5.98 12.10
C LEU A 137 2.23 -5.20 10.93
N ARG A 138 0.94 -4.82 11.03
CA ARG A 138 0.28 -3.99 10.02
C ARG A 138 0.88 -2.58 9.96
N ALA A 139 1.27 -2.00 11.09
CA ALA A 139 1.95 -0.71 11.13
C ALA A 139 3.34 -0.79 10.50
N HIS A 140 4.11 -1.85 10.79
CA HIS A 140 5.38 -2.13 10.12
C HIS A 140 5.20 -2.28 8.60
N GLY A 141 4.25 -3.12 8.17
CA GLY A 141 3.96 -3.32 6.75
C GLY A 141 3.50 -2.06 6.04
N LEU A 142 2.82 -1.14 6.73
CA LEU A 142 2.43 0.15 6.14
C LEU A 142 3.65 1.04 5.88
N THR A 143 4.64 1.04 6.78
CA THR A 143 5.91 1.74 6.56
C THR A 143 6.65 1.16 5.36
N GLU A 144 6.77 -0.16 5.28
CA GLU A 144 7.42 -0.85 4.15
C GLU A 144 6.67 -0.61 2.82
N ALA A 145 5.33 -0.69 2.84
CA ALA A 145 4.49 -0.44 1.67
C ALA A 145 4.69 0.96 1.11
N ARG A 146 4.73 1.99 1.98
CA ARG A 146 4.99 3.37 1.56
C ARG A 146 6.36 3.51 0.93
N ALA A 147 7.40 2.94 1.55
CA ALA A 147 8.75 2.99 1.02
C ALA A 147 8.85 2.33 -0.38
N LEU A 148 8.23 1.15 -0.55
CA LEU A 148 8.19 0.40 -1.81
C LEU A 148 7.48 1.17 -2.93
N LEU A 149 6.30 1.73 -2.63
CA LEU A 149 5.52 2.48 -3.61
C LEU A 149 6.24 3.77 -4.00
N SER A 150 6.77 4.54 -3.03
CA SER A 150 7.55 5.75 -3.32
C SER A 150 8.80 5.48 -4.15
N ALA A 151 9.50 4.36 -3.92
CA ALA A 151 10.66 3.99 -4.72
C ALA A 151 10.29 3.63 -6.16
N SER A 152 9.14 2.99 -6.36
CA SER A 152 8.66 2.55 -7.67
C SER A 152 8.19 3.72 -8.53
N TYR A 153 7.61 4.76 -7.93
CA TYR A 153 7.27 5.99 -8.68
C TYR A 153 8.50 6.78 -9.14
N ARG A 154 9.66 6.60 -8.50
CA ARG A 154 10.91 7.30 -8.89
C ARG A 154 11.64 6.62 -10.05
N HIS A 155 11.34 5.36 -10.35
CA HIS A 155 12.00 4.55 -11.39
C HIS A 155 10.93 3.78 -12.18
N PRO A 156 10.17 4.46 -13.07
CA PRO A 156 9.15 3.82 -13.89
C PRO A 156 9.73 2.80 -14.87
#